data_AF-A0A059AUY1-F1
#
_entry.id   AF-A0A059AUY1-F1
#
_cell.length_a   1.000
_cell.length_b   1.000
_cell.length_c   1.000
_cell.angle_alpha   90.00
_cell.angle_beta   90.00
_cell.angle_gamma   90.00
#
_symmetry.space_group_name_H-M   'P 1'
#
loop_
_entity.id
_entity.type
_entity.pdbx_description
1 polymer ?
#
loop_
_entity_poly.entity_id
_entity_poly.type
_entity_poly.pdbx_seq_one_letter_code
_entity_poly.pdbx_strand_id
1 'polypeptide(L)'
;MTRASYYRRVLPSPPAIDFASDEGQKLFREALPAGTMVGFFMLIPHFQTQLDPAYCGLATLAMVLNALAIDPGRTWKGPWRWYDESMLASPKELKKIKDEGISFGDVVHRARRAGAEVEAFQTSQTDVDFFRQSVKKCCSSDNCHLVSSYHRAGLEQAGTGHFSPIGGYHGERDMVLILDVARFKYPPHWVPLTLLWEAMDTVDKTTGQRRGFMLISKPKRDAGLLYTLPATPLLCLRRAPKSRPKPCPEARDAAALPSP
;
A
#
# COMPACT_ATOMS: atom_id res chain seq x y z
N MET A 1 -8.46 -32.54 21.72
CA MET A 1 -8.36 -31.96 20.37
C MET A 1 -7.43 -30.77 20.43
N THR A 2 -6.23 -30.86 19.84
CA THR A 2 -5.34 -29.71 19.67
C THR A 2 -6.02 -28.69 18.75
N ARG A 3 -6.26 -27.48 19.26
CA ARG A 3 -6.88 -26.39 18.51
C ARG A 3 -5.99 -26.08 17.31
N ALA A 4 -6.52 -26.17 16.09
CA ALA A 4 -5.76 -25.84 14.89
C ALA A 4 -5.25 -24.39 14.99
N SER A 5 -3.93 -24.22 14.97
CA SER A 5 -3.27 -22.92 15.09
C SER A 5 -2.62 -22.53 13.78
N TYR A 6 -2.68 -21.23 13.45
CA TYR A 6 -1.97 -20.63 12.33
C TYR A 6 -0.81 -19.74 12.77
N TYR A 7 -0.45 -19.77 14.06
CA TYR A 7 0.71 -19.06 14.59
C TYR A 7 2.00 -19.70 14.07
N ARG A 8 2.81 -18.92 13.35
CA ARG A 8 4.15 -19.26 12.85
C ARG A 8 4.22 -20.70 12.33
N ARG A 9 3.42 -21.00 11.30
CA ARG A 9 3.51 -22.33 10.67
C ARG A 9 4.87 -22.49 10.02
N VAL A 10 5.37 -23.72 10.00
CA VAL A 10 6.59 -24.06 9.28
C VAL A 10 6.38 -23.70 7.81
N LEU A 11 7.24 -22.83 7.27
CA LEU A 11 7.25 -22.49 5.86
C LEU A 11 7.67 -23.75 5.06
N PRO A 12 6.86 -24.23 4.10
CA PRO A 12 7.24 -25.33 3.23
C PRO A 12 8.52 -24.99 2.46
N SER A 13 9.58 -25.77 2.69
CA SER A 13 10.90 -25.57 2.10
C SER A 13 11.54 -26.92 1.76
N PRO A 14 11.71 -27.29 0.47
CA PRO A 14 11.24 -26.56 -0.73
C PRO A 14 9.69 -26.45 -0.80
N PRO A 15 9.13 -25.56 -1.65
CA PRO A 15 9.83 -24.72 -2.63
C PRO A 15 10.25 -23.33 -2.13
N ALA A 16 9.77 -22.88 -0.96
CA ALA A 16 10.12 -21.55 -0.46
C ALA A 16 11.46 -21.54 0.29
N ILE A 17 12.12 -20.39 0.34
CA ILE A 17 13.32 -20.14 1.14
C ILE A 17 13.02 -19.00 2.09
N ASP A 18 13.09 -19.26 3.40
CA ASP A 18 12.87 -18.24 4.42
C ASP A 18 13.85 -17.09 4.22
N PHE A 19 13.35 -15.85 4.16
CA PHE A 19 14.16 -14.65 4.02
C PHE A 19 15.25 -14.53 5.09
N ALA A 20 14.96 -14.97 6.32
CA ALA A 20 15.88 -14.89 7.45
C ALA A 20 16.93 -16.02 7.46
N SER A 21 16.77 -17.06 6.64
CA SER A 21 17.76 -18.15 6.53
C SER A 21 19.06 -17.68 5.85
N ASP A 22 20.16 -18.41 6.05
CA ASP A 22 21.45 -18.09 5.40
C ASP A 22 21.33 -18.00 3.87
N GLU A 23 20.56 -18.91 3.27
CA GLU A 23 20.29 -18.92 1.83
C GLU A 23 19.40 -17.74 1.41
N GLY A 24 18.39 -17.38 2.21
CA GLY A 24 17.55 -16.20 1.95
C GLY A 24 18.33 -14.88 2.04
N GLN A 25 19.25 -14.77 3.00
CA GLN A 25 20.17 -13.65 3.13
C GLN A 25 21.22 -13.62 2.01
N LYS A 26 21.67 -14.77 1.53
CA LYS A 26 22.55 -14.88 0.36
C LYS A 26 21.87 -14.35 -0.89
N LEU A 27 20.66 -14.81 -1.19
CA LEU A 27 19.83 -14.29 -2.30
C LEU A 27 19.66 -12.78 -2.23
N PHE A 28 19.41 -12.24 -1.03
CA PHE A 28 19.31 -10.79 -0.84
C PHE A 28 20.62 -10.07 -1.16
N ARG A 29 21.76 -10.56 -0.64
CA ARG A 29 23.09 -9.96 -0.87
C ARG A 29 23.52 -10.02 -2.32
N GLU A 30 23.10 -11.02 -3.07
CA GLU A 30 23.37 -11.18 -4.51
C GLU A 30 22.44 -10.29 -5.36
N ALA A 31 21.16 -10.17 -4.99
CA ALA A 31 20.20 -9.31 -5.69
C ALA A 31 20.44 -7.80 -5.47
N LEU A 32 21.03 -7.43 -4.33
CA LEU A 32 21.29 -6.04 -3.98
C LEU A 32 22.20 -5.30 -4.99
N PRO A 33 23.42 -5.77 -5.31
CA PRO A 33 24.26 -5.14 -6.33
C PRO A 33 23.69 -5.28 -7.76
N ALA A 34 22.80 -6.25 -7.99
CA ALA A 34 22.08 -6.39 -9.27
C ALA A 34 20.98 -5.32 -9.47
N GLY A 35 20.72 -4.47 -8.46
CA GLY A 35 19.78 -3.35 -8.56
C GLY A 35 18.30 -3.78 -8.52
N THR A 36 18.00 -5.01 -8.11
CA THR A 36 16.64 -5.58 -8.09
C THR A 36 16.07 -5.71 -6.68
N MET A 37 16.60 -4.91 -5.74
CA MET A 37 16.13 -4.78 -4.36
C MET A 37 15.68 -3.35 -4.01
N VAL A 38 15.55 -2.45 -4.99
CA VAL A 38 15.11 -1.06 -4.75
C VAL A 38 13.71 -1.04 -4.13
N GLY A 39 12.79 -1.85 -4.67
CA GLY A 39 11.43 -1.98 -4.15
C GLY A 39 11.39 -2.41 -2.68
N PHE A 40 12.33 -3.25 -2.23
CA PHE A 40 12.40 -3.72 -0.84
C PHE A 40 12.59 -2.56 0.13
N PHE A 41 13.53 -1.65 -0.18
CA PHE A 41 13.81 -0.49 0.69
C PHE A 41 12.63 0.47 0.78
N MET A 42 11.83 0.57 -0.29
CA MET A 42 10.62 1.38 -0.28
C MET A 42 9.47 0.72 0.48
N LEU A 43 9.35 -0.61 0.43
CA LEU A 43 8.23 -1.34 1.04
C LEU A 43 8.46 -1.66 2.52
N ILE A 44 9.70 -1.98 2.93
CA ILE A 44 9.99 -2.45 4.29
C ILE A 44 9.61 -1.46 5.41
N PRO A 45 9.74 -0.11 5.26
CA PRO A 45 9.31 0.84 6.30
C PRO A 45 7.80 0.80 6.57
N HIS A 46 7.01 0.26 5.63
CA HIS A 46 5.56 0.17 5.72
C HIS A 46 5.08 -1.25 6.02
N PHE A 47 5.98 -2.23 6.18
CA PHE A 47 5.61 -3.62 6.31
C PHE A 47 4.78 -3.88 7.58
N GLN A 48 3.55 -4.35 7.38
CA GLN A 48 2.55 -4.50 8.43
C GLN A 48 1.92 -5.89 8.44
N THR A 49 1.34 -6.25 9.58
CA THR A 49 0.53 -7.47 9.71
C THR A 49 -0.89 -7.13 9.32
N GLN A 50 -1.52 -7.92 8.45
CA GLN A 50 -2.94 -7.75 8.14
C GLN A 50 -3.81 -7.79 9.42
N LEU A 51 -4.66 -6.79 9.61
CA LEU A 51 -5.48 -6.66 10.83
C LEU A 51 -6.53 -7.76 11.00
N ASP A 52 -6.95 -8.40 9.91
CA ASP A 52 -7.90 -9.51 9.90
C ASP A 52 -7.44 -10.59 8.90
N PRO A 53 -7.68 -11.89 9.14
CA PRO A 53 -7.34 -12.96 8.21
C PRO A 53 -7.82 -12.75 6.76
N ALA A 54 -8.90 -12.00 6.54
CA ALA A 54 -9.41 -11.70 5.20
C ALA A 54 -8.82 -10.41 4.58
N TYR A 55 -8.03 -9.63 5.32
CA TYR A 55 -7.59 -8.28 4.91
C TYR A 55 -6.24 -8.25 4.17
N CYS A 56 -5.72 -9.39 3.70
CA CYS A 56 -4.44 -9.44 3.00
C CYS A 56 -4.34 -8.44 1.82
N GLY A 57 -5.41 -8.27 1.02
CA GLY A 57 -5.45 -7.30 -0.07
C GLY A 57 -5.43 -5.84 0.41
N LEU A 58 -6.12 -5.52 1.51
CA LEU A 58 -6.13 -4.17 2.09
C LEU A 58 -4.77 -3.83 2.73
N ALA A 59 -4.19 -4.77 3.49
CA ALA A 59 -2.88 -4.59 4.12
C ALA A 59 -1.79 -4.38 3.07
N THR A 60 -1.80 -5.18 2.01
CA THR A 60 -0.89 -5.06 0.87
C THR A 60 -1.04 -3.71 0.17
N LEU A 61 -2.27 -3.28 -0.08
CA LEU A 61 -2.52 -2.00 -0.75
C LEU A 61 -2.08 -0.81 0.12
N ALA A 62 -2.37 -0.82 1.41
CA ALA A 62 -1.93 0.23 2.34
C ALA A 62 -0.39 0.32 2.39
N MET A 63 0.32 -0.81 2.38
CA MET A 63 1.79 -0.81 2.27
C MET A 63 2.27 -0.09 1.01
N VAL A 64 1.72 -0.47 -0.15
CA VAL A 64 2.15 0.05 -1.45
C VAL A 64 1.81 1.53 -1.60
N LEU A 65 0.62 1.98 -1.17
CA LEU A 65 0.24 3.39 -1.24
C LEU A 65 1.11 4.28 -0.35
N ASN A 66 1.46 3.81 0.85
CA ASN A 66 2.37 4.53 1.75
C ASN A 66 3.80 4.56 1.20
N ALA A 67 4.30 3.45 0.62
CA ALA A 67 5.61 3.39 -0.04
C ALA A 67 5.69 4.36 -1.22
N LEU A 68 4.61 4.48 -1.98
CA LEU A 68 4.43 5.47 -3.03
C LEU A 68 4.07 6.86 -2.48
N ALA A 69 4.14 7.13 -1.18
CA ALA A 69 3.82 8.42 -0.58
C ALA A 69 2.54 9.08 -1.16
N ILE A 70 1.53 8.28 -1.50
CA ILE A 70 0.26 8.78 -2.00
C ILE A 70 -0.51 9.32 -0.79
N ASP A 71 -0.98 10.55 -0.90
CA ASP A 71 -1.68 11.23 0.18
C ASP A 71 -3.15 10.77 0.24
N PRO A 72 -3.63 10.22 1.37
CA PRO A 72 -5.03 9.83 1.51
C PRO A 72 -6.04 10.97 1.32
N GLY A 73 -5.61 12.23 1.43
CA GLY A 73 -6.49 13.40 1.31
C GLY A 73 -7.51 13.54 2.44
N ARG A 74 -7.46 12.66 3.44
CA ARG A 74 -8.34 12.66 4.62
C ARG A 74 -7.57 12.18 5.85
N THR A 75 -8.04 12.57 7.03
CA THR A 75 -7.41 12.21 8.30
C THR A 75 -7.60 10.73 8.60
N TRP A 76 -6.55 10.10 9.12
CA TRP A 76 -6.59 8.74 9.67
C TRP A 76 -6.88 8.80 11.17
N LYS A 77 -6.05 9.56 11.91
CA LYS A 77 -6.16 9.79 13.35
C LYS A 77 -5.77 11.23 13.64
N GLY A 78 -6.57 11.98 14.39
CA GLY A 78 -6.27 13.38 14.71
C GLY A 78 -5.87 14.19 13.45
N PRO A 79 -4.73 14.92 13.48
CA PRO A 79 -4.22 15.64 12.31
C PRO A 79 -3.40 14.75 11.34
N TRP A 80 -3.15 13.48 11.67
CA TRP A 80 -2.29 12.59 10.89
C TRP A 80 -3.04 11.96 9.72
N ARG A 81 -2.36 11.85 8.58
CA ARG A 81 -2.85 11.18 7.37
C ARG A 81 -1.94 10.00 7.06
N TRP A 82 -2.54 8.84 6.88
CA TRP A 82 -1.83 7.59 6.62
C TRP A 82 -2.81 6.56 6.04
N TYR A 83 -2.34 5.64 5.21
CA TYR A 83 -3.15 4.47 4.87
C TYR A 83 -2.96 3.38 5.91
N ASP A 84 -4.05 2.99 6.55
CA ASP A 84 -4.24 1.65 7.12
C ASP A 84 -5.36 0.93 6.36
N GLU A 85 -5.67 -0.32 6.72
CA GLU A 85 -6.72 -1.08 6.03
C GLU A 85 -8.11 -0.43 6.16
N SER A 86 -8.40 0.24 7.29
CA SER A 86 -9.68 0.91 7.52
C SER A 86 -9.89 2.10 6.59
N MET A 87 -8.80 2.71 6.11
CA MET A 87 -8.82 3.84 5.19
C MET A 87 -9.11 3.43 3.74
N LEU A 88 -9.19 2.15 3.42
CA LEU A 88 -9.35 1.65 2.04
C LEU A 88 -10.78 1.19 1.70
N ALA A 89 -11.67 1.20 2.68
CA ALA A 89 -13.06 0.76 2.52
C ALA A 89 -13.99 1.47 3.51
N SER A 90 -15.28 1.59 3.18
CA SER A 90 -16.29 2.02 4.15
C SER A 90 -16.52 0.95 5.23
N PRO A 91 -17.09 1.30 6.39
CA PRO A 91 -17.41 0.32 7.44
C PRO A 91 -18.28 -0.86 6.95
N LYS A 92 -19.20 -0.61 6.02
CA LYS A 92 -20.04 -1.66 5.41
C LYS A 92 -19.21 -2.60 4.54
N GLU A 93 -18.32 -2.05 3.71
CA GLU A 93 -17.43 -2.84 2.87
C GLU A 93 -16.41 -3.63 3.70
N LEU A 94 -15.87 -3.06 4.78
CA LEU A 94 -14.94 -3.75 5.68
C LEU A 94 -15.56 -5.01 6.31
N LYS A 95 -16.84 -4.93 6.71
CA LYS A 95 -17.59 -6.10 7.20
C LYS A 95 -17.73 -7.16 6.10
N LYS A 96 -18.15 -6.74 4.90
CA LYS A 96 -18.26 -7.66 3.75
C LYS A 96 -16.92 -8.34 3.42
N ILE A 97 -15.83 -7.57 3.37
CA ILE A 97 -14.49 -8.09 3.09
C ILE A 97 -14.04 -9.06 4.18
N LYS A 98 -14.42 -8.83 5.44
CA LYS A 98 -14.11 -9.74 6.54
C LYS A 98 -14.75 -11.12 6.34
N ASP A 99 -15.97 -11.14 5.83
CA ASP A 99 -16.74 -12.38 5.64
C ASP A 99 -16.36 -13.11 4.33
N GLU A 100 -16.12 -12.36 3.24
CA GLU A 100 -15.99 -12.89 1.88
C GLU A 100 -14.56 -12.82 1.31
N GLY A 101 -13.67 -12.03 1.93
CA GLY A 101 -12.40 -11.63 1.34
C GLY A 101 -12.53 -10.49 0.34
N ILE A 102 -11.49 -10.29 -0.47
CA ILE A 102 -11.43 -9.23 -1.48
C ILE A 102 -10.97 -9.80 -2.82
N SER A 103 -11.64 -9.43 -3.91
CA SER A 103 -11.30 -9.89 -5.25
C SER A 103 -10.14 -9.09 -5.86
N PHE A 104 -9.50 -9.66 -6.89
CA PHE A 104 -8.46 -8.96 -7.66
C PHE A 104 -8.95 -7.62 -8.22
N GLY A 105 -10.16 -7.61 -8.81
CA GLY A 105 -10.78 -6.39 -9.36
C GLY A 105 -11.07 -5.34 -8.29
N ASP A 106 -11.47 -5.75 -7.09
CA ASP A 106 -11.72 -4.83 -5.98
C ASP A 106 -10.43 -4.16 -5.48
N VAL A 107 -9.32 -4.90 -5.40
CA VAL A 107 -8.01 -4.32 -5.04
C VAL A 107 -7.58 -3.29 -6.07
N VAL A 108 -7.72 -3.61 -7.37
CA VAL A 108 -7.43 -2.66 -8.47
C VAL A 108 -8.31 -1.41 -8.38
N HIS A 109 -9.61 -1.58 -8.16
CA HIS A 109 -10.54 -0.45 -8.01
C HIS A 109 -10.15 0.46 -6.85
N ARG A 110 -9.81 -0.12 -5.68
CA ARG A 110 -9.41 0.65 -4.50
C ARG A 110 -8.09 1.39 -4.70
N ALA A 111 -7.11 0.76 -5.36
CA ALA A 111 -5.84 1.39 -5.69
C ALA A 111 -6.04 2.62 -6.60
N ARG A 112 -6.87 2.49 -7.65
CA ARG A 112 -7.22 3.62 -8.53
C ARG A 112 -7.97 4.72 -7.80
N ARG A 113 -8.93 4.35 -6.95
CA ARG A 113 -9.69 5.32 -6.13
C ARG A 113 -8.81 6.07 -5.13
N ALA A 114 -7.73 5.44 -4.66
CA ALA A 114 -6.71 6.07 -3.83
C ALA A 114 -5.81 7.05 -4.61
N GLY A 115 -5.94 7.14 -5.95
CA GLY A 115 -5.18 8.04 -6.80
C GLY A 115 -3.90 7.43 -7.38
N ALA A 116 -3.70 6.11 -7.27
CA ALA A 116 -2.56 5.43 -7.89
C ALA A 116 -2.82 5.12 -9.37
N GLU A 117 -1.74 5.10 -10.16
CA GLU A 117 -1.75 4.52 -11.51
C GLU A 117 -1.59 3.01 -11.40
N VAL A 118 -2.46 2.24 -12.09
CA VAL A 118 -2.56 0.79 -11.93
C VAL A 118 -2.67 0.07 -13.28
N GLU A 119 -1.63 -0.68 -13.61
CA GLU A 119 -1.61 -1.69 -14.67
C GLU A 119 -1.89 -3.06 -14.04
N ALA A 120 -2.93 -3.76 -14.46
CA ALA A 120 -3.34 -5.02 -13.82
C ALA A 120 -3.58 -6.10 -14.87
N PHE A 121 -3.04 -7.28 -14.61
CA PHE A 121 -3.02 -8.39 -15.57
C PHE A 121 -3.42 -9.67 -14.87
N GLN A 122 -4.46 -10.32 -15.38
CA GLN A 122 -4.74 -11.72 -15.09
C GLN A 122 -3.78 -12.59 -15.89
N THR A 123 -3.45 -13.78 -15.39
CA THR A 123 -2.52 -14.69 -16.10
C THR A 123 -3.08 -15.16 -17.44
N SER A 124 -4.40 -15.13 -17.66
CA SER A 124 -5.02 -15.40 -18.97
C SER A 124 -4.73 -14.34 -20.04
N GLN A 125 -4.23 -13.17 -19.66
CA GLN A 125 -4.01 -12.02 -20.55
C GLN A 125 -2.55 -11.84 -20.95
N THR A 126 -1.63 -12.54 -20.29
CA THR A 126 -0.18 -12.36 -20.42
C THR A 126 0.53 -13.70 -20.26
N ASP A 127 1.85 -13.70 -20.25
CA ASP A 127 2.68 -14.88 -20.01
C ASP A 127 3.70 -14.65 -18.88
N VAL A 128 4.40 -15.73 -18.52
CA VAL A 128 5.42 -15.72 -17.46
C VAL A 128 6.60 -14.79 -17.78
N ASP A 129 6.90 -14.57 -19.05
CA ASP A 129 8.00 -13.70 -19.47
C ASP A 129 7.64 -12.23 -19.28
N PHE A 130 6.42 -11.84 -19.64
CA PHE A 130 5.88 -10.53 -19.35
C PHE A 130 5.79 -10.27 -17.84
N PHE A 131 5.38 -11.28 -17.06
CA PHE A 131 5.41 -11.19 -15.60
C PHE A 131 6.83 -10.98 -15.07
N ARG A 132 7.82 -11.72 -15.57
CA ARG A 132 9.24 -11.56 -15.19
C ARG A 132 9.78 -10.19 -15.51
N GLN A 133 9.45 -9.64 -16.67
CA GLN A 133 9.81 -8.27 -17.03
C GLN A 133 9.15 -7.24 -16.11
N SER A 134 7.89 -7.45 -15.74
CA SER A 134 7.15 -6.60 -14.79
C SER A 134 7.76 -6.63 -13.38
N VAL A 135 8.15 -7.82 -12.91
CA VAL A 135 8.88 -8.00 -11.64
C VAL A 135 10.20 -7.23 -11.67
N LYS A 136 11.02 -7.40 -12.72
CA LYS A 136 12.28 -6.67 -12.87
C LYS A 136 12.06 -5.15 -12.85
N LYS A 137 11.10 -4.65 -13.62
CA LYS A 137 10.73 -3.22 -13.70
C LYS A 137 10.42 -2.64 -12.32
N CYS A 138 9.49 -3.25 -11.57
CA CYS A 138 9.10 -2.70 -10.27
C CYS A 138 10.15 -2.96 -9.18
N CYS A 139 10.88 -4.08 -9.18
CA CYS A 139 11.91 -4.35 -8.16
C CYS A 139 13.13 -3.41 -8.27
N SER A 140 13.37 -2.85 -9.45
CA SER A 140 14.42 -1.86 -9.72
C SER A 140 13.93 -0.41 -9.69
N SER A 141 12.70 -0.15 -9.23
CA SER A 141 12.10 1.18 -9.18
C SER A 141 11.72 1.57 -7.75
N ASP A 142 11.86 2.85 -7.44
CA ASP A 142 11.36 3.47 -6.21
C ASP A 142 9.93 4.00 -6.34
N ASN A 143 9.35 3.92 -7.54
CA ASN A 143 8.06 4.52 -7.89
C ASN A 143 7.08 3.52 -8.56
N CYS A 144 7.41 2.23 -8.58
CA CYS A 144 6.60 1.14 -9.13
C CYS A 144 6.70 -0.04 -8.15
N HIS A 145 5.56 -0.54 -7.68
CA HIS A 145 5.53 -1.74 -6.84
C HIS A 145 4.59 -2.77 -7.45
N LEU A 146 5.05 -4.03 -7.42
CA LEU A 146 4.27 -5.15 -7.92
C LEU A 146 3.55 -5.84 -6.76
N VAL A 147 2.27 -6.10 -6.94
CA VAL A 147 1.44 -6.90 -6.03
C VAL A 147 1.00 -8.16 -6.76
N SER A 148 1.21 -9.32 -6.14
CA SER A 148 0.70 -10.59 -6.65
C SER A 148 -0.59 -10.98 -5.94
N SER A 149 -1.50 -11.62 -6.69
CA SER A 149 -2.67 -12.33 -6.19
C SER A 149 -2.52 -13.79 -6.59
N TYR A 150 -2.30 -14.67 -5.62
CA TYR A 150 -1.94 -16.06 -5.88
C TYR A 150 -2.67 -17.01 -4.94
N HIS A 151 -2.76 -18.28 -5.32
CA HIS A 151 -3.31 -19.32 -4.47
C HIS A 151 -2.20 -20.02 -3.69
N ARG A 152 -2.27 -20.01 -2.35
CA ARG A 152 -1.21 -20.55 -1.47
C ARG A 152 -0.88 -22.03 -1.69
N ALA A 153 -1.85 -22.83 -2.14
CA ALA A 153 -1.62 -24.24 -2.43
C ALA A 153 -0.54 -24.48 -3.49
N GLY A 154 -0.36 -23.56 -4.45
CA GLY A 154 0.73 -23.66 -5.44
C GLY A 154 2.13 -23.52 -4.83
N LEU A 155 2.22 -22.96 -3.62
CA LEU A 155 3.45 -22.85 -2.83
C LEU A 155 3.48 -23.83 -1.65
N GLU A 156 2.60 -24.84 -1.66
CA GLU A 156 2.39 -25.81 -0.56
C GLU A 156 2.00 -25.17 0.78
N GLN A 157 1.57 -23.91 0.77
CA GLN A 157 1.25 -23.15 1.96
C GLN A 157 -0.21 -23.34 2.38
N ALA A 158 -0.43 -23.44 3.70
CA ALA A 158 -1.78 -23.46 4.25
C ALA A 158 -2.57 -22.17 3.98
N GLY A 159 -3.71 -22.30 3.28
CA GLY A 159 -4.65 -21.21 2.97
C GLY A 159 -5.12 -21.27 1.52
N THR A 160 -5.94 -20.30 1.12
CA THR A 160 -6.49 -20.19 -0.24
C THR A 160 -5.84 -19.01 -0.97
N GLY A 161 -6.64 -18.09 -1.53
CA GLY A 161 -6.15 -16.89 -2.19
C GLY A 161 -5.44 -15.94 -1.22
N HIS A 162 -4.39 -15.28 -1.68
CA HIS A 162 -3.61 -14.33 -0.90
C HIS A 162 -3.08 -13.19 -1.77
N PHE A 163 -2.87 -12.03 -1.15
CA PHE A 163 -2.21 -10.88 -1.76
C PHE A 163 -0.98 -10.50 -0.95
N SER A 164 0.11 -10.18 -1.63
CA SER A 164 1.29 -9.58 -1.00
C SER A 164 2.13 -8.81 -2.03
N PRO A 165 2.88 -7.79 -1.61
CA PRO A 165 3.80 -7.10 -2.49
C PRO A 165 5.07 -7.94 -2.73
N ILE A 166 5.65 -7.77 -3.91
CA ILE A 166 6.96 -8.33 -4.25
C ILE A 166 8.04 -7.31 -3.88
N GLY A 167 8.90 -7.69 -2.94
CA GLY A 167 9.96 -6.83 -2.42
C GLY A 167 11.23 -6.84 -3.27
N GLY A 168 11.48 -7.91 -4.02
CA GLY A 168 12.73 -8.03 -4.77
C GLY A 168 12.78 -9.22 -5.70
N TYR A 169 13.81 -9.25 -6.53
CA TYR A 169 14.03 -10.27 -7.54
C TYR A 169 15.49 -10.69 -7.59
N HIS A 170 15.75 -11.99 -7.67
CA HIS A 170 17.08 -12.56 -7.83
C HIS A 170 17.20 -13.17 -9.23
N GLY A 171 17.99 -12.55 -10.10
CA GLY A 171 18.04 -12.88 -11.53
C GLY A 171 18.62 -14.25 -11.84
N GLU A 172 19.74 -14.63 -11.22
CA GLU A 172 20.45 -15.88 -11.57
C GLU A 172 19.67 -17.14 -11.19
N ARG A 173 18.93 -17.07 -10.08
CA ARG A 173 18.09 -18.19 -9.59
C ARG A 173 16.61 -18.03 -9.96
N ASP A 174 16.25 -16.97 -10.67
CA ASP A 174 14.87 -16.60 -11.02
C ASP A 174 13.89 -16.66 -9.83
N MET A 175 14.25 -16.02 -8.71
CA MET A 175 13.48 -16.03 -7.46
C MET A 175 12.85 -14.66 -7.18
N VAL A 176 11.67 -14.65 -6.56
CA VAL A 176 10.98 -13.44 -6.11
C VAL A 176 10.78 -13.43 -4.60
N LEU A 177 11.00 -12.28 -3.97
CA LEU A 177 10.80 -12.09 -2.53
C LEU A 177 9.37 -11.63 -2.26
N ILE A 178 8.57 -12.48 -1.64
CA ILE A 178 7.21 -12.15 -1.19
C ILE A 178 7.29 -11.55 0.21
N LEU A 179 6.78 -10.33 0.39
CA LEU A 179 6.62 -9.69 1.69
C LEU A 179 5.26 -10.06 2.29
N ASP A 180 5.15 -11.29 2.82
CA ASP A 180 3.87 -11.86 3.25
C ASP A 180 3.22 -11.05 4.39
N VAL A 181 2.10 -10.40 4.11
CA VAL A 181 1.34 -9.60 5.10
C VAL A 181 0.64 -10.44 6.17
N ALA A 182 0.51 -11.75 5.97
CA ALA A 182 0.07 -12.70 6.99
C ALA A 182 1.22 -13.06 7.95
N ARG A 183 1.87 -12.05 8.53
CA ARG A 183 3.10 -12.18 9.33
C ARG A 183 2.97 -13.06 10.58
N PHE A 184 1.75 -13.23 11.06
CA PHE A 184 1.45 -14.18 12.14
C PHE A 184 1.57 -15.64 11.69
N LYS A 185 1.59 -15.91 10.37
CA LYS A 185 1.58 -17.24 9.75
C LYS A 185 2.91 -17.60 9.11
N TYR A 186 3.40 -16.78 8.18
CA TYR A 186 4.67 -17.02 7.47
C TYR A 186 5.56 -15.78 7.45
N PRO A 187 6.89 -15.94 7.46
CA PRO A 187 7.83 -14.83 7.25
C PRO A 187 7.84 -14.38 5.78
N PRO A 188 8.50 -13.25 5.45
CA PRO A 188 8.95 -13.01 4.09
C PRO A 188 9.75 -14.20 3.57
N HIS A 189 9.59 -14.53 2.30
CA HIS A 189 10.22 -15.71 1.72
C HIS A 189 10.43 -15.56 0.22
N TRP A 190 11.49 -16.20 -0.26
CA TRP A 190 11.77 -16.33 -1.68
C TRP A 190 11.06 -17.54 -2.26
N VAL A 191 10.52 -17.41 -3.46
CA VAL A 191 9.98 -18.53 -4.26
C VAL A 191 10.44 -18.45 -5.71
N PRO A 192 10.52 -19.57 -6.45
CA PRO A 192 10.75 -19.53 -7.88
C PRO A 192 9.67 -18.70 -8.58
N LEU A 193 10.07 -17.84 -9.52
CA LEU A 193 9.15 -16.95 -10.23
C LEU A 193 8.10 -17.74 -11.03
N THR A 194 8.52 -18.83 -11.68
CA THR A 194 7.62 -19.73 -12.42
C THR A 194 6.58 -20.38 -11.52
N LEU A 195 6.97 -20.75 -10.30
CA LEU A 195 6.03 -21.31 -9.32
C LEU A 195 5.04 -20.27 -8.82
N LEU A 196 5.49 -19.02 -8.60
CA LEU A 196 4.54 -17.94 -8.28
C LEU A 196 3.59 -17.68 -9.46
N TRP A 197 4.08 -17.73 -10.70
CA TRP A 197 3.23 -17.63 -11.89
C TRP A 197 2.16 -18.73 -11.92
N GLU A 198 2.53 -20.00 -11.71
CA GLU A 198 1.58 -21.11 -11.61
C GLU A 198 0.56 -20.91 -10.47
N ALA A 199 1.00 -20.40 -9.32
CA ALA A 199 0.11 -20.09 -8.20
C ALA A 199 -0.88 -18.96 -8.53
N MET A 200 -0.48 -17.98 -9.36
CA MET A 200 -1.38 -16.96 -9.91
C MET A 200 -2.26 -17.52 -11.03
N ASP A 201 -1.77 -18.51 -11.78
CA ASP A 201 -2.47 -19.18 -12.88
C ASP A 201 -3.51 -20.19 -12.39
N THR A 202 -4.31 -19.76 -11.42
CA THR A 202 -5.39 -20.50 -10.81
C THR A 202 -6.67 -19.68 -10.85
N VAL A 203 -7.81 -20.33 -11.06
CA VAL A 203 -9.11 -19.66 -11.05
C VAL A 203 -9.50 -19.30 -9.62
N ASP A 204 -9.92 -18.06 -9.41
CA ASP A 204 -10.63 -17.65 -8.22
C ASP A 204 -12.10 -18.07 -8.32
N LYS A 205 -12.51 -19.00 -7.47
CA LYS A 205 -13.86 -19.59 -7.50
C LYS A 205 -14.96 -18.55 -7.27
N THR A 206 -14.66 -17.45 -6.57
CA THR A 206 -15.64 -16.39 -6.29
C THR A 206 -15.94 -15.55 -7.53
N THR A 207 -14.94 -15.31 -8.37
CA THR A 207 -15.07 -14.42 -9.54
C THR A 207 -15.13 -15.17 -10.87
N GLY A 208 -14.76 -16.45 -10.90
CA GLY A 208 -14.62 -17.24 -12.13
C GLY A 208 -13.45 -16.83 -13.01
N GLN A 209 -12.63 -15.87 -12.56
CA GLN A 209 -11.49 -15.34 -13.31
C GLN A 209 -10.18 -15.88 -12.76
N ARG A 210 -9.13 -15.90 -13.59
CA ARG A 210 -7.78 -16.21 -13.11
C ARG A 210 -7.28 -15.07 -12.21
N ARG A 211 -6.42 -15.42 -11.26
CA ARG A 211 -5.68 -14.41 -10.48
C ARG A 211 -4.59 -13.79 -11.35
N GLY A 212 -3.64 -13.09 -10.75
CA GLY A 212 -2.63 -12.37 -11.50
C GLY A 212 -1.89 -11.35 -10.66
N PHE A 213 -1.40 -10.30 -11.30
CA PHE A 213 -0.56 -9.30 -10.67
C PHE A 213 -0.93 -7.89 -11.12
N MET A 214 -0.53 -6.90 -10.33
CA MET A 214 -0.71 -5.49 -10.67
C MET A 214 0.54 -4.70 -10.35
N LEU A 215 0.86 -3.75 -11.23
CA LEU A 215 1.89 -2.75 -11.04
C LEU A 215 1.17 -1.48 -10.59
N ILE A 216 1.60 -0.96 -9.44
CA ILE A 216 1.03 0.25 -8.84
C ILE A 216 2.14 1.29 -8.78
N SER A 217 1.87 2.49 -9.27
CA SER A 217 2.83 3.59 -9.31
C SER A 217 2.18 4.91 -8.92
N LYS A 218 2.99 5.92 -8.55
CA LYS A 218 2.47 7.28 -8.41
C LYS A 218 1.95 7.74 -9.76
N PRO A 219 0.82 8.46 -9.80
CA PRO A 219 0.34 9.07 -11.03
C PRO A 219 1.42 10.00 -11.59
N LYS A 220 1.63 9.97 -12.91
CA LYS A 220 2.42 10.99 -13.60
C LYS A 220 1.76 12.34 -13.36
N ARG A 221 2.35 13.16 -12.49
CA ARG A 221 2.02 14.59 -12.47
C ARG A 221 2.63 15.17 -13.73
N ASP A 222 1.80 15.66 -14.65
CA ASP A 222 2.30 16.60 -15.65
C ASP A 222 2.95 17.74 -14.87
N ALA A 223 4.24 17.95 -15.09
CA ALA A 223 5.04 18.99 -14.43
C ALA A 223 4.55 20.43 -14.72
N GLY A 224 3.41 20.59 -15.42
CA GLY A 224 2.88 21.85 -15.93
C GLY A 224 1.72 22.47 -15.14
N LEU A 225 1.10 21.81 -14.17
CA LEU A 225 0.11 22.47 -13.29
C LEU A 225 0.82 23.09 -12.07
N LEU A 226 1.59 24.14 -12.34
CA LEU A 226 1.91 25.12 -11.31
C LEU A 226 0.58 25.71 -10.82
N TYR A 227 0.33 25.57 -9.52
CA TYR A 227 -0.81 26.20 -8.85
C TYR A 227 -0.86 27.69 -9.21
N THR A 228 -1.85 28.11 -10.00
CA THR A 228 -2.25 29.51 -10.04
C THR A 228 -2.85 29.82 -8.69
N LEU A 229 -2.05 30.45 -7.83
CA LEU A 229 -2.58 31.17 -6.67
C LEU A 229 -3.62 32.15 -7.21
N PRO A 230 -4.87 32.15 -6.71
CA PRO A 230 -5.80 33.20 -7.10
C PRO A 230 -5.22 34.52 -6.60
N ALA A 231 -4.87 35.40 -7.54
CA ALA A 231 -4.48 36.76 -7.26
C ALA A 231 -5.61 37.41 -6.46
N THR A 232 -5.33 37.74 -5.20
CA THR A 232 -6.22 38.54 -4.38
C THR A 232 -6.37 39.90 -5.08
N PRO A 233 -7.59 40.38 -5.38
CA PRO A 233 -7.73 41.72 -5.91
C PRO A 233 -7.32 42.70 -4.82
N LEU A 234 -6.28 43.49 -5.09
CA LEU A 234 -5.95 44.70 -4.35
C LEU A 234 -7.21 45.57 -4.28
N LEU A 235 -7.82 45.62 -3.10
CA LEU A 235 -8.92 46.54 -2.83
C LEU A 235 -8.39 47.96 -2.99
N CYS A 236 -8.93 48.65 -3.98
CA CYS A 236 -8.66 50.04 -4.29
C CYS A 236 -8.99 50.91 -3.06
N LEU A 237 -7.96 51.48 -2.42
CA LEU A 237 -8.08 52.49 -1.37
C LEU A 237 -8.73 53.75 -1.96
N ARG A 238 -10.06 53.84 -1.89
CA ARG A 238 -10.76 55.12 -2.06
C ARG A 238 -10.65 55.90 -0.75
N ARG A 239 -9.92 57.03 -0.82
CA ARG A 239 -9.83 58.04 0.24
C ARG A 239 -11.22 58.55 0.62
N ALA A 240 -11.57 58.46 1.89
CA ALA A 240 -12.68 59.21 2.49
C ALA A 240 -12.17 60.56 3.05
N PRO A 241 -12.96 61.65 3.01
CA PRO A 241 -12.53 62.99 3.41
C PRO A 241 -12.52 63.18 4.94
N LYS A 242 -11.58 64.00 5.40
CA LYS A 242 -11.36 64.39 6.80
C LYS A 242 -12.57 65.15 7.36
N SER A 243 -13.13 64.71 8.49
CA SER A 243 -13.94 65.53 9.39
C SER A 243 -13.28 65.62 10.78
N ARG A 244 -13.28 66.83 11.35
CA ARG A 244 -12.59 67.23 12.59
C ARG A 244 -13.14 66.50 13.83
N PRO A 245 -12.30 66.26 14.87
CA PRO A 245 -12.77 65.75 16.15
C PRO A 245 -13.44 66.86 16.98
N LYS A 246 -14.53 66.51 17.69
CA LYS A 246 -15.10 67.29 18.81
C LYS A 246 -14.58 66.72 20.14
N PRO A 247 -14.40 67.54 21.19
CA PRO A 247 -13.65 67.17 22.38
C PRO A 247 -14.48 66.37 23.41
N CYS A 248 -13.77 65.55 24.19
CA CYS A 248 -14.27 64.78 25.34
C CYS A 248 -14.83 65.69 26.45
N PRO A 249 -15.83 65.21 27.22
CA PRO A 249 -16.02 65.64 28.60
C PRO A 249 -15.21 64.75 29.56
N GLU A 250 -14.52 65.39 30.50
CA GLU A 250 -13.84 64.76 31.63
C GLU A 250 -14.83 64.27 32.71
N ALA A 251 -14.42 63.17 33.35
CA ALA A 251 -14.50 62.82 34.77
C ALA A 251 -15.83 62.93 35.55
N ARG A 252 -16.18 61.83 36.23
CA ARG A 252 -16.05 61.69 37.69
C ARG A 252 -16.56 60.33 38.20
N ASP A 253 -15.78 59.78 39.15
CA ASP A 253 -16.17 59.08 40.39
C ASP A 253 -17.11 57.85 40.31
N ALA A 254 -17.02 56.81 41.13
CA ALA A 254 -16.10 56.28 42.13
C ALA A 254 -16.73 54.95 42.62
N ALA A 255 -15.93 54.10 43.28
CA ALA A 255 -16.34 53.04 44.24
C ALA A 255 -17.13 51.83 43.68
N ALA A 256 -17.00 50.59 44.15
CA ALA A 256 -16.13 49.96 45.13
C ALA A 256 -16.21 48.43 44.88
N LEU A 257 -15.10 47.74 45.10
CA LEU A 257 -15.06 46.30 45.32
C LEU A 257 -15.46 46.00 46.78
N PRO A 258 -16.00 44.80 47.04
CA PRO A 258 -15.62 44.10 48.26
C PRO A 258 -14.99 42.74 47.95
N SER A 259 -14.03 42.37 48.77
CA SER A 259 -13.51 41.02 48.99
C SER A 259 -13.33 40.85 50.50
N PRO A 260 -13.26 39.64 51.06
CA PRO A 260 -13.27 38.32 50.44
C PRO A 260 -14.59 37.54 50.57
#